data_AF-A0A1Q9MVN5-F1
#
_entry.id   AF-A0A1Q9MVN5-F1
#
_cell.length_a   1.000
_cell.length_b   1.000
_cell.length_c   1.000
_cell.angle_alpha   90.00
_cell.angle_beta   90.00
_cell.angle_gamma   90.00
#
_symmetry.space_group_name_H-M   'P 1'
#
loop_
_entity.id
_entity.type
_entity.pdbx_description
1 polymer ?
#
loop_
_entity_poly.entity_id
_entity_poly.type
_entity_poly.pdbx_seq_one_letter_code
_entity_poly.pdbx_strand_id
1 'polypeptide(L)'
;MPVKVAFMQLSSCWGCHQSLLNAHVGLLDVLPALEIVYWPAVVDFKRESLKARSPGEIVVGFCEGHVRTEEDVANIKLMREKCKILISYGTCACYGSVAGLANLYPLEDLTKTKFFDQPSYDDSKKLPKEGVPPFEERVKPVDAIVPVDVHLPGCPPRTENIVAALTYLLNALPLLLAEPTAPAACGNCSLKSKGCLLDNGALCFGGISAGPGAKFTPTTSKPVLGEFGPSKAISKGEADKLLTVLGSKELSEEDVKRINEFLLLYYRLPNFGFVDISTDFVSKLGLSSTPFPIKAGANGQKQYDVKVAIDPKVNEIMGAMLFKIKKSPHFNYTIRCVCDSCSRVRVKKFLSDIKRDYEGLPDTNQCLLEQGYVCLGPVTRVGCGTLCPNNANAPCLGCYGSTGGVVEMGSTMLSTLASIAMDMDGTKVVDRVKDPAGLFYRFTYATSLLPQKIKDAPVKEGEK
;
A
#
# COMPACT_ATOMS: atom_id res chain seq x y z
N MET A 1 -13.97 -23.88 9.43
CA MET A 1 -14.38 -23.05 10.58
C MET A 1 -14.41 -21.60 10.10
N PRO A 2 -15.43 -20.82 10.49
CA PRO A 2 -15.49 -19.39 10.15
C PRO A 2 -14.26 -18.64 10.68
N VAL A 3 -13.83 -17.61 9.96
CA VAL A 3 -12.66 -16.81 10.31
C VAL A 3 -13.09 -15.63 11.17
N LYS A 4 -12.50 -15.49 12.37
CA LYS A 4 -12.75 -14.36 13.27
C LYS A 4 -12.25 -13.06 12.66
N VAL A 5 -13.17 -12.12 12.42
CA VAL A 5 -12.88 -10.81 11.85
C VAL A 5 -13.46 -9.66 12.66
N ALA A 6 -12.76 -8.53 12.66
CA ALA A 6 -13.23 -7.29 13.26
C ALA A 6 -13.16 -6.12 12.27
N PHE A 7 -14.12 -5.22 12.37
CA PHE A 7 -14.24 -4.00 11.59
C PHE A 7 -14.28 -2.82 12.56
N MET A 8 -13.28 -1.96 12.49
CA MET A 8 -13.15 -0.75 13.29
C MET A 8 -13.33 0.48 12.43
N GLN A 9 -14.11 1.42 12.94
CA GLN A 9 -14.26 2.76 12.38
C GLN A 9 -13.50 3.75 13.27
N LEU A 10 -12.51 4.43 12.69
CA LEU A 10 -11.90 5.64 13.25
C LEU A 10 -12.61 6.88 12.71
N SER A 11 -12.03 8.07 12.87
CA SER A 11 -12.44 9.27 12.14
C SER A 11 -12.54 9.01 10.63
N SER A 12 -13.77 8.98 10.11
CA SER A 12 -14.08 8.54 8.73
C SER A 12 -15.48 8.93 8.30
N CYS A 13 -15.81 8.67 7.03
CA CYS A 13 -17.14 8.86 6.45
C CYS A 13 -17.97 7.59 6.32
N TRP A 14 -17.47 6.44 6.79
CA TRP A 14 -18.09 5.11 6.67
C TRP A 14 -18.25 4.57 5.23
N GLY A 15 -17.66 5.26 4.25
CA GLY A 15 -17.77 4.89 2.84
C GLY A 15 -17.16 3.53 2.52
N CYS A 16 -16.13 3.09 3.25
CA CYS A 16 -15.50 1.79 2.99
C CYS A 16 -16.42 0.66 3.47
N HIS A 17 -16.95 0.75 4.69
CA HIS A 17 -17.98 -0.17 5.17
C HIS A 17 -19.19 -0.24 4.22
N GLN A 18 -19.70 0.91 3.74
CA GLN A 18 -20.78 0.92 2.75
C GLN A 18 -20.39 0.20 1.45
N SER A 19 -19.16 0.35 0.97
CA SER A 19 -18.67 -0.34 -0.23
C SER A 19 -18.65 -1.87 -0.07
N LEU A 20 -18.35 -2.38 1.13
CA LEU A 20 -18.50 -3.80 1.43
C LEU A 20 -19.97 -4.23 1.37
N LEU A 21 -20.88 -3.42 1.95
CA LEU A 21 -22.32 -3.70 1.93
C LEU A 21 -22.95 -3.62 0.54
N ASN A 22 -22.34 -2.87 -0.39
CA ASN A 22 -22.74 -2.83 -1.80
C ASN A 22 -22.49 -4.15 -2.56
N ALA A 23 -21.90 -5.17 -1.93
CA ALA A 23 -21.94 -6.52 -2.49
C ALA A 23 -23.36 -7.11 -2.48
N HIS A 24 -24.30 -6.51 -1.75
CA HIS A 24 -25.71 -6.89 -1.72
C HIS A 24 -25.86 -8.41 -1.46
N VAL A 25 -26.52 -9.13 -2.36
CA VAL A 25 -26.69 -10.59 -2.28
C VAL A 25 -25.37 -11.35 -2.36
N GLY A 26 -24.32 -10.78 -2.95
CA GLY A 26 -22.99 -11.38 -3.02
C GLY A 26 -22.31 -11.52 -1.64
N LEU A 27 -22.82 -10.85 -0.60
CA LEU A 27 -22.36 -11.09 0.77
C LEU A 27 -22.82 -12.44 1.33
N LEU A 28 -23.90 -13.04 0.80
CA LEU A 28 -24.44 -14.30 1.32
C LEU A 28 -23.44 -15.46 1.21
N ASP A 29 -22.53 -15.40 0.25
CA ASP A 29 -21.48 -16.41 0.07
C ASP A 29 -20.27 -16.18 1.00
N VAL A 30 -20.07 -14.94 1.46
CA VAL A 30 -18.90 -14.54 2.25
C VAL A 30 -19.20 -14.55 3.74
N LEU A 31 -20.37 -14.04 4.15
CA LEU A 31 -20.76 -13.91 5.56
C LEU A 31 -20.71 -15.23 6.34
N PRO A 32 -21.15 -16.39 5.81
CA PRO A 32 -21.05 -17.66 6.52
C PRO A 32 -19.61 -18.11 6.81
N ALA A 33 -18.64 -17.61 6.04
CA ALA A 33 -17.22 -17.87 6.24
C ALA A 33 -16.59 -16.93 7.29
N LEU A 34 -17.32 -15.93 7.78
CA LEU A 34 -16.84 -14.90 8.70
C LEU A 34 -17.53 -15.04 10.08
N GLU A 35 -16.73 -15.08 11.14
CA GLU A 35 -17.19 -14.82 12.51
C GLU A 35 -16.93 -13.35 12.82
N ILE A 36 -17.94 -12.49 12.65
CA ILE A 36 -17.81 -11.04 12.90
C ILE A 36 -17.88 -10.81 14.41
N VAL A 37 -16.72 -10.54 15.00
CA VAL A 37 -16.57 -10.42 16.46
C VAL A 37 -16.61 -8.99 16.99
N TYR A 38 -16.52 -8.01 16.08
CA TYR A 38 -16.64 -6.59 16.37
C TYR A 38 -16.92 -5.85 15.06
N TRP A 39 -18.06 -5.16 14.99
CA TRP A 39 -18.40 -4.24 13.91
C TRP A 39 -19.54 -3.34 14.42
N PRO A 40 -19.25 -2.21 15.08
CA PRO A 40 -20.23 -1.48 15.89
C PRO A 40 -21.51 -1.04 15.16
N ALA A 41 -21.45 -0.89 13.84
CA ALA A 41 -22.59 -0.51 13.00
C ALA A 41 -23.48 -1.69 12.59
N VAL A 42 -23.01 -2.93 12.72
CA VAL A 42 -23.68 -4.14 12.20
C VAL A 42 -24.02 -5.15 13.29
N VAL A 43 -23.18 -5.23 14.33
CA VAL A 43 -23.37 -6.14 15.48
C VAL A 43 -23.26 -5.37 16.79
N ASP A 44 -23.95 -5.85 17.83
CA ASP A 44 -24.07 -5.15 19.11
C ASP A 44 -22.83 -5.20 20.02
N PHE A 45 -21.75 -5.85 19.57
CA PHE A 45 -20.48 -5.91 20.29
C PHE A 45 -19.88 -4.51 20.47
N LYS A 46 -19.74 -4.09 21.74
CA LYS A 46 -19.22 -2.77 22.13
C LYS A 46 -17.71 -2.80 22.32
N ARG A 47 -17.11 -1.63 22.53
CA ARG A 47 -15.65 -1.50 22.71
C ARG A 47 -15.10 -2.39 23.82
N GLU A 48 -15.84 -2.57 24.91
CA GLU A 48 -15.44 -3.46 26.01
C GLU A 48 -15.36 -4.93 25.60
N SER A 49 -16.22 -5.41 24.69
CA SER A 49 -16.12 -6.79 24.19
C SER A 49 -14.90 -6.98 23.29
N LEU A 50 -14.41 -5.93 22.63
CA LEU A 50 -13.14 -5.98 21.90
C LEU A 50 -11.94 -6.02 22.87
N LYS A 51 -11.98 -5.22 23.95
CA LYS A 51 -10.92 -5.21 24.96
C LYS A 51 -10.76 -6.55 25.69
N ALA A 52 -11.88 -7.20 26.01
CA ALA A 52 -11.91 -8.47 26.73
C ALA A 52 -11.31 -9.67 25.95
N ARG A 53 -11.12 -9.53 24.64
CA ARG A 53 -10.53 -10.58 23.80
C ARG A 53 -9.04 -10.74 24.06
N SER A 54 -8.54 -11.95 23.85
CA SER A 54 -7.11 -12.22 24.00
C SER A 54 -6.31 -11.56 22.86
N PRO A 55 -5.06 -11.15 23.10
CA PRO A 55 -4.18 -10.65 22.05
C PRO A 55 -4.05 -11.65 20.89
N GLY A 56 -4.14 -11.17 19.65
CA GLY A 56 -4.11 -12.01 18.45
C GLY A 56 -5.24 -13.02 18.31
N GLU A 57 -6.34 -12.91 19.07
CA GLU A 57 -7.50 -13.79 18.93
C GLU A 57 -8.24 -13.59 17.59
N ILE A 58 -8.23 -12.35 17.07
CA ILE A 58 -8.89 -11.98 15.82
C ILE A 58 -7.93 -12.26 14.68
N VAL A 59 -8.37 -13.00 13.66
CA VAL A 59 -7.49 -13.37 12.54
C VAL A 59 -7.23 -12.14 11.66
N VAL A 60 -8.28 -11.42 11.28
CA VAL A 60 -8.17 -10.24 10.41
C VAL A 60 -8.97 -9.07 10.98
N GLY A 61 -8.31 -7.94 11.17
CA GLY A 61 -8.92 -6.66 11.55
C GLY A 61 -8.89 -5.67 10.39
N PHE A 62 -10.04 -5.13 10.03
CA PHE A 62 -10.19 -4.04 9.07
C PHE A 62 -10.33 -2.73 9.83
N CYS A 63 -9.48 -1.75 9.54
CA CYS A 63 -9.56 -0.43 10.14
C CYS A 63 -9.82 0.62 9.07
N GLU A 64 -11.06 1.14 9.04
CA GLU A 64 -11.41 2.29 8.22
C GLU A 64 -11.12 3.59 8.96
N GLY A 65 -10.64 4.58 8.22
CA GLY A 65 -10.52 5.96 8.70
C GLY A 65 -9.09 6.36 9.00
N HIS A 66 -8.93 7.62 9.36
CA HIS A 66 -7.63 8.19 9.74
C HIS A 66 -7.62 8.48 11.24
N VAL A 67 -6.44 8.80 11.76
CA VAL A 67 -6.27 9.18 13.15
C VAL A 67 -6.40 10.69 13.27
N ARG A 68 -7.43 11.16 13.98
CA ARG A 68 -7.63 12.60 14.27
C ARG A 68 -7.89 12.90 15.75
N THR A 69 -8.21 11.90 16.56
CA THR A 69 -8.47 12.07 17.99
C THR A 69 -7.64 11.09 18.82
N GLU A 70 -7.48 11.37 20.11
CA GLU A 70 -6.83 10.44 21.04
C GLU A 70 -7.58 9.10 21.15
N GLU A 71 -8.90 9.12 20.95
CA GLU A 71 -9.70 7.90 20.88
C GLU A 71 -9.35 7.07 19.64
N ASP A 72 -9.09 7.71 18.49
CA ASP A 72 -8.63 7.00 17.30
C ASP A 72 -7.29 6.30 17.57
N VAL A 73 -6.35 6.99 18.23
CA VAL A 73 -5.05 6.43 18.65
C VAL A 73 -5.24 5.22 19.57
N ALA A 74 -6.14 5.32 20.55
CA ALA A 74 -6.43 4.21 21.45
C ALA A 74 -7.07 3.02 20.72
N ASN A 75 -8.01 3.29 19.80
CA ASN A 75 -8.73 2.27 19.06
C ASN A 75 -7.83 1.52 18.07
N ILE A 76 -6.91 2.22 17.41
CA ILE A 76 -6.01 1.57 16.47
C ILE A 76 -4.95 0.71 17.16
N LYS A 77 -4.42 1.16 18.31
CA LYS A 77 -3.54 0.35 19.15
C LYS A 77 -4.25 -0.90 19.67
N LEU A 78 -5.50 -0.76 20.10
CA LEU A 78 -6.33 -1.90 20.51
C LEU A 78 -6.54 -2.89 19.37
N MET A 79 -6.93 -2.41 18.19
CA MET A 79 -7.10 -3.28 17.01
C MET A 79 -5.81 -4.03 16.67
N ARG A 80 -4.67 -3.33 16.69
CA ARG A 80 -3.36 -3.96 16.43
C ARG A 80 -3.05 -5.08 17.42
N GLU A 81 -3.31 -4.88 18.71
CA GLU A 81 -3.09 -5.88 19.76
C GLU A 81 -3.98 -7.11 19.57
N LYS A 82 -5.26 -6.91 19.23
CA LYS A 82 -6.23 -8.01 19.14
C LYS A 82 -6.16 -8.78 17.81
N CYS A 83 -5.61 -8.19 16.76
CA CYS A 83 -5.59 -8.78 15.41
C CYS A 83 -4.23 -9.39 15.04
N LYS A 84 -4.26 -10.61 14.47
CA LYS A 84 -3.07 -11.21 13.83
C LYS A 84 -2.69 -10.45 12.56
N ILE A 85 -3.68 -10.10 11.75
CA ILE A 85 -3.52 -9.28 10.54
C ILE A 85 -4.34 -8.03 10.68
N LEU A 86 -3.72 -6.86 10.49
CA LEU A 86 -4.39 -5.56 10.46
C LEU A 86 -4.35 -4.98 9.05
N ILE A 87 -5.51 -4.56 8.57
CA ILE A 87 -5.71 -4.00 7.24
C ILE A 87 -6.08 -2.53 7.37
N SER A 88 -5.27 -1.66 6.78
CA SER A 88 -5.65 -0.28 6.49
C SER A 88 -6.71 -0.30 5.40
N TYR A 89 -7.95 -0.06 5.79
CA TYR A 89 -9.12 -0.24 4.95
C TYR A 89 -9.58 1.11 4.37
N GLY A 90 -9.22 1.36 3.12
CA GLY A 90 -9.53 2.58 2.40
C GLY A 90 -8.43 3.65 2.48
N THR A 91 -8.51 4.62 1.55
CA THR A 91 -7.51 5.70 1.40
C THR A 91 -7.35 6.56 2.64
N CYS A 92 -8.38 6.71 3.47
CA CYS A 92 -8.24 7.40 4.76
C CYS A 92 -7.23 6.69 5.66
N ALA A 93 -7.31 5.37 5.78
CA ALA A 93 -6.42 4.58 6.61
C ALA A 93 -5.01 4.48 6.01
N CYS A 94 -4.91 4.37 4.69
CA CYS A 94 -3.64 4.28 3.98
C CYS A 94 -2.88 5.62 3.89
N TYR A 95 -3.59 6.74 3.69
CA TYR A 95 -2.98 8.01 3.27
C TYR A 95 -3.57 9.28 3.95
N GLY A 96 -4.52 9.13 4.86
CA GLY A 96 -5.25 10.24 5.51
C GLY A 96 -6.37 10.86 4.66
N SER A 97 -6.36 10.66 3.33
CA SER A 97 -7.42 11.10 2.40
C SER A 97 -7.70 12.61 2.49
N VAL A 98 -8.92 13.03 2.12
CA VAL A 98 -9.40 14.41 2.10
C VAL A 98 -9.21 15.12 3.44
N ALA A 99 -9.41 14.41 4.54
CA ALA A 99 -9.21 14.98 5.88
C ALA A 99 -7.75 15.39 6.12
N GLY A 100 -6.79 14.75 5.45
CA GLY A 100 -5.37 15.10 5.52
C GLY A 100 -5.07 16.55 5.14
N LEU A 101 -5.89 17.18 4.28
CA LEU A 101 -5.75 18.60 3.92
C LEU A 101 -5.90 19.53 5.14
N ALA A 102 -6.54 19.07 6.23
CA ALA A 102 -6.60 19.81 7.48
C ALA A 102 -5.20 20.15 8.02
N ASN A 103 -4.18 19.33 7.73
CA ASN A 103 -2.80 19.58 8.17
C ASN A 103 -2.17 20.83 7.52
N LEU A 104 -2.81 21.44 6.53
CA LEU A 104 -2.41 22.75 6.00
C LEU A 104 -2.65 23.88 7.00
N TYR A 105 -3.42 23.66 8.05
CA TYR A 105 -3.82 24.67 9.02
C TYR A 105 -3.52 24.21 10.45
N PRO A 106 -3.15 25.13 11.36
CA PRO A 106 -3.10 24.85 12.78
C PRO A 106 -4.45 24.36 13.32
N LEU A 107 -4.43 23.45 14.29
CA LEU A 107 -5.64 22.93 14.94
C LEU A 107 -6.52 24.04 15.54
N GLU A 108 -5.89 25.09 16.06
CA GLU A 108 -6.56 26.28 16.59
C GLU A 108 -7.39 26.99 15.52
N ASP A 109 -6.83 27.22 14.33
CA ASP A 109 -7.52 27.87 13.21
C ASP A 109 -8.72 27.02 12.75
N LEU A 110 -8.55 25.69 12.69
CA LEU A 110 -9.63 24.75 12.32
C LEU A 110 -10.77 24.72 13.35
N THR A 111 -10.42 24.63 14.64
CA THR A 111 -11.42 24.58 15.72
C THR A 111 -12.12 25.92 15.90
N LYS A 112 -11.40 27.03 15.78
CA LYS A 112 -11.97 28.38 15.74
C LYS A 112 -13.00 28.50 14.61
N THR A 113 -12.59 28.12 13.39
CA THR A 113 -13.49 28.13 12.23
C THR A 113 -14.73 27.29 12.49
N LYS A 114 -14.57 26.06 13.02
CA LYS A 114 -15.69 25.12 13.20
C LYS A 114 -16.63 25.47 14.34
N PHE A 115 -16.14 26.02 15.45
CA PHE A 115 -16.90 26.18 16.69
C PHE A 115 -17.22 27.64 17.06
N PHE A 116 -16.61 28.62 16.37
CA PHE A 116 -16.77 30.04 16.70
C PHE A 116 -17.13 30.90 15.50
N ASP A 117 -16.48 30.70 14.35
CA ASP A 117 -16.59 31.64 13.21
C ASP A 117 -17.73 31.28 12.23
N GLN A 118 -18.53 30.26 12.52
CA GLN A 118 -19.67 29.92 11.67
C GLN A 118 -20.75 30.99 11.75
N PRO A 119 -21.23 31.54 10.61
CA PRO A 119 -22.27 32.60 10.61
C PRO A 119 -23.58 32.19 11.27
N SER A 120 -23.86 30.88 11.34
CA SER A 120 -25.08 30.31 11.91
C SER A 120 -25.08 30.16 13.43
N TYR A 121 -23.97 30.44 14.11
CA TYR A 121 -23.87 30.26 15.56
C TYR A 121 -24.32 31.49 16.33
N ASP A 122 -25.06 31.26 17.40
CA ASP A 122 -25.42 32.26 18.40
C ASP A 122 -24.22 32.58 19.32
N ASP A 123 -24.46 33.32 20.41
CA ASP A 123 -23.41 33.73 21.34
C ASP A 123 -22.94 32.60 22.29
N SER A 124 -23.51 31.39 22.23
CA SER A 124 -23.16 30.27 23.11
C SER A 124 -21.91 29.47 22.67
N LYS A 125 -21.05 30.11 21.85
CA LYS A 125 -19.87 29.53 21.20
C LYS A 125 -18.88 29.00 22.23
N LYS A 126 -18.64 27.70 22.21
CA LYS A 126 -17.59 27.05 23.00
C LYS A 126 -17.03 25.84 22.27
N LEU A 127 -15.76 25.54 22.53
CA LEU A 127 -15.17 24.29 22.11
C LEU A 127 -15.71 23.16 23.02
N PRO A 128 -16.34 22.10 22.47
CA PRO A 128 -16.78 20.96 23.26
C PRO A 128 -15.58 20.24 23.90
N LYS A 129 -15.65 19.99 25.21
CA LYS A 129 -14.62 19.25 25.97
C LYS A 129 -15.18 18.10 26.80
N GLU A 130 -16.48 18.08 27.06
CA GLU A 130 -17.14 17.05 27.86
C GLU A 130 -17.69 15.96 26.93
N GLY A 131 -17.39 14.69 27.24
CA GLY A 131 -17.89 13.54 26.48
C GLY A 131 -17.36 13.41 25.06
N VAL A 132 -16.33 14.18 24.68
CA VAL A 132 -15.69 14.13 23.36
C VAL A 132 -14.18 13.92 23.52
N PRO A 133 -13.55 13.13 22.63
CA PRO A 133 -12.12 12.92 22.71
C PRO A 133 -11.33 14.17 22.28
N PRO A 134 -10.17 14.43 22.88
CA PRO A 134 -9.27 15.48 22.40
C PRO A 134 -8.80 15.21 20.96
N PHE A 135 -8.53 16.29 20.23
CA PHE A 135 -7.93 16.21 18.90
C PHE A 135 -6.44 15.92 18.98
N GLU A 136 -5.96 15.07 18.08
CA GLU A 136 -4.55 15.00 17.71
C GLU A 136 -4.16 16.27 16.94
N GLU A 137 -2.90 16.70 17.08
CA GLU A 137 -2.36 17.89 16.40
C GLU A 137 -2.63 17.84 14.88
N ARG A 138 -2.40 16.67 14.27
CA ARG A 138 -2.50 16.42 12.83
C ARG A 138 -3.24 15.14 12.52
N VAL A 139 -3.90 15.13 11.36
CA VAL A 139 -4.41 13.91 10.73
C VAL A 139 -3.24 13.02 10.36
N LYS A 140 -3.28 11.76 10.76
CA LYS A 140 -2.25 10.76 10.44
C LYS A 140 -2.92 9.53 9.80
N PRO A 141 -2.27 8.88 8.83
CA PRO A 141 -2.66 7.53 8.43
C PRO A 141 -2.48 6.54 9.59
N VAL A 142 -3.04 5.35 9.46
CA VAL A 142 -3.03 4.32 10.50
C VAL A 142 -1.60 3.77 10.75
N ASP A 143 -0.82 3.62 9.68
CA ASP A 143 0.55 3.09 9.71
C ASP A 143 1.55 3.98 10.45
N ALA A 144 1.25 5.27 10.61
CA ALA A 144 2.02 6.20 11.43
C ALA A 144 1.89 5.92 12.94
N ILE A 145 0.87 5.16 13.37
CA ILE A 145 0.63 4.84 14.79
C ILE A 145 0.99 3.39 15.12
N VAL A 146 0.67 2.45 14.23
CA VAL A 146 0.92 1.01 14.44
C VAL A 146 1.38 0.34 13.15
N PRO A 147 2.14 -0.76 13.21
CA PRO A 147 2.46 -1.53 12.00
C PRO A 147 1.21 -2.17 11.40
N VAL A 148 1.03 -1.99 10.09
CA VAL A 148 -0.09 -2.51 9.29
C VAL A 148 0.40 -3.65 8.38
N ASP A 149 -0.43 -4.67 8.23
CA ASP A 149 -0.11 -5.84 7.43
C ASP A 149 -0.65 -5.76 6.00
N VAL A 150 -1.74 -5.04 5.75
CA VAL A 150 -2.30 -4.92 4.39
C VAL A 150 -2.83 -3.51 4.17
N HIS A 151 -2.57 -2.92 3.00
CA HIS A 151 -3.18 -1.67 2.56
C HIS A 151 -4.17 -1.98 1.45
N LEU A 152 -5.42 -1.61 1.66
CA LEU A 152 -6.51 -1.73 0.69
C LEU A 152 -7.00 -0.33 0.32
N PRO A 153 -6.30 0.39 -0.57
CA PRO A 153 -6.63 1.77 -0.89
C PRO A 153 -7.87 1.89 -1.80
N GLY A 154 -8.39 3.11 -1.86
CA GLY A 154 -9.59 3.51 -2.57
C GLY A 154 -10.49 4.37 -1.67
N CYS A 155 -11.18 5.37 -2.24
CA CYS A 155 -12.06 6.27 -1.48
C CYS A 155 -13.51 6.21 -2.00
N PRO A 156 -14.26 5.12 -1.76
CA PRO A 156 -13.83 3.88 -1.10
C PRO A 156 -13.19 2.86 -2.07
N PRO A 157 -12.56 1.78 -1.57
CA PRO A 157 -12.17 0.65 -2.41
C PRO A 157 -13.42 0.05 -3.08
N ARG A 158 -13.30 -0.45 -4.30
CA ARG A 158 -14.41 -1.11 -5.01
C ARG A 158 -14.87 -2.36 -4.27
N THR A 159 -16.17 -2.62 -4.25
CA THR A 159 -16.77 -3.82 -3.66
C THR A 159 -16.08 -5.10 -4.12
N GLU A 160 -15.82 -5.21 -5.42
CA GLU A 160 -15.18 -6.38 -6.01
C GLU A 160 -13.74 -6.56 -5.49
N ASN A 161 -13.00 -5.46 -5.29
CA ASN A 161 -11.66 -5.49 -4.72
C ASN A 161 -11.68 -5.94 -3.26
N ILE A 162 -12.68 -5.49 -2.49
CA ILE A 162 -12.85 -5.86 -1.08
C ILE A 162 -13.20 -7.33 -0.95
N VAL A 163 -14.17 -7.82 -1.74
CA VAL A 163 -14.55 -9.23 -1.77
C VAL A 163 -13.37 -10.09 -2.22
N ALA A 164 -12.65 -9.71 -3.28
CA ALA A 164 -11.47 -10.42 -3.73
C ALA A 164 -10.38 -10.51 -2.64
N ALA A 165 -10.11 -9.39 -1.94
CA ALA A 165 -9.17 -9.37 -0.83
C ALA A 165 -9.63 -10.28 0.32
N LEU A 166 -10.91 -10.23 0.69
CA LEU A 166 -11.50 -11.11 1.70
C LEU A 166 -11.40 -12.58 1.29
N THR A 167 -11.86 -12.95 0.10
CA THR A 167 -11.80 -14.32 -0.41
C THR A 167 -10.36 -14.83 -0.43
N TYR A 168 -9.40 -14.01 -0.85
CA TYR A 168 -7.99 -14.37 -0.79
C TYR A 168 -7.51 -14.59 0.65
N LEU A 169 -7.80 -13.67 1.57
CA LEU A 169 -7.42 -13.78 2.97
C LEU A 169 -8.12 -14.95 3.69
N LEU A 170 -9.31 -15.37 3.25
CA LEU A 170 -10.02 -16.50 3.84
C LEU A 170 -9.51 -17.85 3.33
N ASN A 171 -9.11 -17.93 2.05
CA ASN A 171 -8.74 -19.19 1.41
C ASN A 171 -7.23 -19.41 1.32
N ALA A 172 -6.45 -18.39 1.01
CA ALA A 172 -5.01 -18.49 0.85
C ALA A 172 -4.25 -18.28 2.17
N LEU A 173 -4.77 -17.44 3.08
CA LEU A 173 -4.08 -17.19 4.33
C LEU A 173 -3.98 -18.43 5.25
N PRO A 174 -4.98 -19.31 5.37
CA PRO A 174 -4.80 -20.56 6.10
C PRO A 174 -3.73 -21.46 5.47
N LEU A 175 -3.56 -21.43 4.14
CA LEU A 175 -2.48 -22.15 3.46
C LEU A 175 -1.10 -21.49 3.66
N LEU A 176 -1.07 -20.18 3.91
CA LEU A 176 0.15 -19.42 4.23
C LEU A 176 0.57 -19.53 5.69
N LEU A 177 -0.41 -19.63 6.59
CA LEU A 177 -0.21 -19.79 8.04
C LEU A 177 -0.10 -21.26 8.46
N ALA A 178 -0.38 -22.20 7.55
CA ALA A 178 -0.15 -23.62 7.81
C ALA A 178 1.35 -23.86 8.03
N GLU A 179 1.68 -24.53 9.13
CA GLU A 179 3.04 -25.01 9.40
C GLU A 179 3.53 -25.78 8.16
N PRO A 180 4.68 -25.39 7.57
CA PRO A 180 5.17 -26.06 6.40
C PRO A 180 5.46 -27.53 6.73
N THR A 181 4.90 -28.45 5.94
CA THR A 181 4.98 -29.90 6.21
C THR A 181 6.06 -30.60 5.42
N ALA A 182 6.48 -30.03 4.29
CA ALA A 182 7.42 -30.65 3.36
C ALA A 182 8.88 -30.26 3.63
N PRO A 183 9.86 -31.19 3.47
CA PRO A 183 11.28 -30.86 3.56
C PRO A 183 11.73 -29.95 2.40
N ALA A 184 12.91 -29.35 2.53
CA ALA A 184 13.50 -28.54 1.47
C ALA A 184 13.64 -29.33 0.16
N ALA A 185 13.43 -28.66 -0.97
CA ALA A 185 13.51 -29.24 -2.31
C ALA A 185 14.88 -29.87 -2.59
N CYS A 186 15.95 -29.34 -2.00
CA CYS A 186 17.29 -29.92 -2.07
C CYS A 186 17.37 -31.36 -1.53
N GLY A 187 16.47 -31.79 -0.64
CA GLY A 187 16.42 -33.16 -0.14
C GLY A 187 16.09 -34.21 -1.21
N ASN A 188 15.30 -33.82 -2.22
CA ASN A 188 14.84 -34.68 -3.32
C ASN A 188 15.48 -34.32 -4.68
N CYS A 189 16.52 -33.47 -4.67
CA CYS A 189 17.16 -32.94 -5.87
C CYS A 189 18.22 -33.89 -6.45
N SER A 190 18.08 -34.27 -7.71
CA SER A 190 19.03 -35.15 -8.41
C SER A 190 20.37 -34.49 -8.79
N LEU A 191 20.44 -33.14 -8.79
CA LEU A 191 21.68 -32.41 -9.09
C LEU A 191 22.67 -32.34 -7.92
N LYS A 192 22.25 -32.71 -6.71
CA LYS A 192 23.10 -32.62 -5.51
C LYS A 192 24.43 -33.39 -5.66
N SER A 193 24.43 -34.49 -6.41
CA SER A 193 25.61 -35.30 -6.71
C SER A 193 26.20 -35.09 -8.10
N LYS A 194 25.60 -34.23 -8.94
CA LYS A 194 25.94 -34.09 -10.38
C LYS A 194 26.36 -32.67 -10.78
N GLY A 195 26.42 -31.73 -9.83
CA GLY A 195 26.79 -30.33 -10.04
C GLY A 195 25.62 -29.40 -9.70
N CYS A 196 25.69 -28.75 -8.54
CA CYS A 196 24.64 -27.84 -8.09
C CYS A 196 24.62 -26.55 -8.92
N LEU A 197 23.42 -26.04 -9.21
CA LEU A 197 23.26 -24.76 -9.93
C LEU A 197 23.92 -23.59 -9.19
N LEU A 198 23.89 -23.61 -7.85
CA LEU A 198 24.52 -22.58 -7.01
C LEU A 198 26.05 -22.58 -7.13
N ASP A 199 26.66 -23.75 -7.33
CA ASP A 199 28.13 -23.87 -7.50
C ASP A 199 28.60 -23.22 -8.81
N ASN A 200 27.69 -23.08 -9.79
CA ASN A 200 27.91 -22.42 -11.08
C ASN A 200 27.38 -20.97 -11.11
N GLY A 201 27.02 -20.40 -9.95
CA GLY A 201 26.54 -19.01 -9.84
C GLY A 201 25.10 -18.75 -10.30
N ALA A 202 24.34 -19.78 -10.68
CA ALA A 202 22.94 -19.66 -11.06
C ALA A 202 22.02 -19.68 -9.83
N LEU A 203 21.09 -18.72 -9.73
CA LEU A 203 20.16 -18.63 -8.60
C LEU A 203 19.17 -19.81 -8.62
N CYS A 204 19.05 -20.48 -7.47
CA CYS A 204 18.12 -21.57 -7.22
C CYS A 204 17.72 -21.55 -5.73
N PHE A 205 16.42 -21.57 -5.44
CA PHE A 205 15.88 -21.36 -4.09
C PHE A 205 15.47 -22.66 -3.38
N GLY A 206 15.92 -23.81 -3.89
CA GLY A 206 15.53 -25.13 -3.36
C GLY A 206 16.00 -25.42 -1.93
N GLY A 207 17.01 -24.70 -1.43
CA GLY A 207 17.49 -24.86 -0.05
C GLY A 207 16.54 -24.30 1.01
N ILE A 208 15.64 -23.40 0.61
CA ILE A 208 14.68 -22.71 1.50
C ILE A 208 13.21 -22.91 1.09
N SER A 209 12.97 -23.53 -0.08
CA SER A 209 11.65 -23.81 -0.63
C SER A 209 11.27 -25.28 -0.40
N ALA A 210 9.99 -25.54 -0.16
CA ALA A 210 9.45 -26.90 -0.08
C ALA A 210 9.70 -27.67 -1.39
N GLY A 211 9.99 -28.97 -1.26
CA GLY A 211 10.15 -29.86 -2.40
C GLY A 211 8.86 -30.54 -2.81
N PRO A 212 8.69 -30.87 -4.10
CA PRO A 212 7.71 -31.89 -4.47
C PRO A 212 8.11 -33.20 -3.79
N GLY A 213 7.12 -33.98 -3.32
CA GLY A 213 7.37 -35.25 -2.63
C GLY A 213 8.06 -36.32 -3.49
N ALA A 214 8.28 -36.06 -4.79
CA ALA A 214 8.99 -36.92 -5.73
C ALA A 214 10.37 -36.36 -6.11
N LYS A 215 11.30 -37.23 -6.52
CA LYS A 215 12.60 -36.82 -7.07
C LYS A 215 12.41 -35.95 -8.31
N PHE A 216 13.08 -34.81 -8.37
CA PHE A 216 13.03 -33.88 -9.50
C PHE A 216 14.44 -33.37 -9.85
N THR A 217 14.60 -32.93 -11.10
CA THR A 217 15.87 -32.44 -11.64
C THR A 217 15.70 -30.99 -12.10
N PRO A 218 16.10 -29.98 -11.31
CA PRO A 218 16.10 -28.60 -11.79
C PRO A 218 17.15 -28.44 -12.89
N THR A 219 16.98 -27.43 -13.75
CA THR A 219 17.94 -27.09 -14.81
C THR A 219 18.23 -25.60 -14.77
N THR A 220 19.28 -25.13 -15.45
CA THR A 220 19.61 -23.69 -15.48
C THR A 220 18.48 -22.83 -16.05
N SER A 221 17.65 -23.37 -16.95
CA SER A 221 16.46 -22.72 -17.51
C SER A 221 15.18 -22.94 -16.69
N LYS A 222 15.19 -23.89 -15.75
CA LYS A 222 14.09 -24.18 -14.81
C LYS A 222 14.65 -24.48 -13.41
N PRO A 223 15.21 -23.48 -12.71
CA PRO A 223 15.64 -23.63 -11.32
C PRO A 223 14.42 -23.73 -10.41
N VAL A 224 14.62 -24.07 -9.12
CA VAL A 224 13.54 -23.99 -8.13
C VAL A 224 13.32 -22.53 -7.78
N LEU A 225 12.11 -22.02 -8.01
CA LEU A 225 11.70 -20.63 -7.76
C LEU A 225 10.66 -20.53 -6.65
N GLY A 226 10.55 -21.51 -5.76
CA GLY A 226 9.63 -21.40 -4.60
C GLY A 226 8.19 -21.75 -4.93
N GLU A 227 7.96 -22.49 -6.00
CA GLU A 227 6.67 -22.96 -6.53
C GLU A 227 5.80 -23.65 -5.47
N PHE A 228 6.42 -24.25 -4.45
CA PHE A 228 5.76 -25.00 -3.38
C PHE A 228 5.73 -24.25 -2.04
N GLY A 229 6.21 -23.00 -1.98
CA GLY A 229 6.25 -22.19 -0.76
C GLY A 229 7.37 -22.58 0.22
N PRO A 230 7.29 -22.16 1.50
CA PRO A 230 8.35 -22.38 2.49
C PRO A 230 8.46 -23.85 2.91
N SER A 231 9.69 -24.31 3.21
CA SER A 231 9.94 -25.66 3.72
C SER A 231 9.86 -25.76 5.24
N LYS A 232 9.58 -26.97 5.76
CA LYS A 232 9.56 -27.29 7.19
C LYS A 232 10.94 -27.11 7.84
N ALA A 233 11.98 -27.46 7.09
CA ALA A 233 13.37 -27.34 7.48
C ALA A 233 14.18 -26.93 6.26
N ILE A 234 15.13 -26.03 6.46
CA ILE A 234 16.03 -25.57 5.40
C ILE A 234 17.19 -26.55 5.20
N SER A 235 17.72 -26.60 3.98
CA SER A 235 18.98 -27.26 3.67
C SER A 235 20.12 -26.27 3.90
N LYS A 236 20.73 -26.30 5.10
CA LYS A 236 21.71 -25.30 5.55
C LYS A 236 22.86 -25.06 4.58
N GLY A 237 23.47 -26.14 4.06
CA GLY A 237 24.60 -26.02 3.13
C GLY A 237 24.24 -25.29 1.83
N GLU A 238 23.10 -25.61 1.23
CA GLU A 238 22.63 -24.93 0.02
C GLU A 238 22.10 -23.51 0.31
N ALA A 239 21.54 -23.27 1.49
CA ALA A 239 21.17 -21.93 1.94
C ALA A 239 22.41 -21.02 2.10
N ASP A 240 23.50 -21.55 2.66
CA ASP A 240 24.79 -20.84 2.77
C ASP A 240 25.39 -20.55 1.37
N LYS A 241 25.36 -21.54 0.47
CA LYS A 241 25.79 -21.33 -0.93
C LYS A 241 24.98 -20.23 -1.63
N LEU A 242 23.67 -20.20 -1.44
CA LEU A 242 22.81 -19.16 -1.99
C LEU A 242 23.19 -17.78 -1.46
N LEU A 243 23.46 -17.64 -0.15
CA LEU A 243 23.97 -16.40 0.43
C LEU A 243 25.32 -15.98 -0.18
N THR A 244 26.23 -16.94 -0.37
CA THR A 244 27.53 -16.66 -1.01
C THR A 244 27.35 -16.13 -2.42
N VAL A 245 26.51 -16.78 -3.24
CA VAL A 245 26.21 -16.35 -4.62
C VAL A 245 25.56 -14.98 -4.63
N LEU A 246 24.55 -14.76 -3.79
CA LEU A 246 23.90 -13.45 -3.67
C LEU A 246 24.89 -12.38 -3.22
N GLY A 247 25.87 -12.68 -2.37
CA GLY A 247 26.86 -11.72 -1.90
C GLY A 247 27.95 -11.38 -2.92
N SER A 248 28.38 -12.34 -3.73
CA SER A 248 29.58 -12.23 -4.57
C SER A 248 29.36 -11.69 -5.98
N LYS A 249 28.12 -11.66 -6.49
CA LYS A 249 27.81 -11.21 -7.86
C LYS A 249 26.95 -9.95 -7.95
N GLU A 250 27.09 -9.22 -9.06
CA GLU A 250 26.09 -8.25 -9.54
C GLU A 250 24.91 -8.99 -10.19
N LEU A 251 23.70 -8.44 -10.05
CA LEU A 251 22.49 -9.11 -10.54
C LEU A 251 22.25 -8.80 -12.03
N SER A 252 22.23 -9.83 -12.87
CA SER A 252 21.79 -9.73 -14.27
C SER A 252 20.27 -9.53 -14.38
N GLU A 253 19.77 -9.12 -15.55
CA GLU A 253 18.33 -9.02 -15.82
C GLU A 253 17.59 -10.34 -15.55
N GLU A 254 18.18 -11.46 -15.95
CA GLU A 254 17.65 -12.81 -15.71
C GLU A 254 17.64 -13.17 -14.22
N ASP A 255 18.65 -12.75 -13.45
CA ASP A 255 18.67 -12.94 -11.99
C ASP A 255 17.54 -12.16 -11.30
N VAL A 256 17.33 -10.91 -11.74
CA VAL A 256 16.25 -10.05 -11.22
C VAL A 256 14.89 -10.65 -11.51
N LYS A 257 14.68 -11.18 -12.73
CA LYS A 257 13.45 -11.88 -13.10
C LYS A 257 13.19 -13.10 -12.22
N ARG A 258 14.22 -13.93 -11.97
CA ARG A 258 14.12 -15.11 -11.09
C ARG A 258 13.83 -14.75 -9.65
N ILE A 259 14.42 -13.68 -9.13
CA ILE A 259 14.14 -13.19 -7.78
C ILE A 259 12.69 -12.70 -7.69
N ASN A 260 12.21 -11.94 -8.67
CA ASN A 260 10.81 -11.48 -8.70
C ASN A 260 9.82 -12.65 -8.73
N GLU A 261 10.07 -13.63 -9.59
CA GLU A 261 9.26 -14.84 -9.69
C GLU A 261 9.31 -15.64 -8.39
N PHE A 262 10.50 -15.75 -7.76
CA PHE A 262 10.64 -16.37 -6.44
C PHE A 262 9.82 -15.66 -5.36
N LEU A 263 9.88 -14.33 -5.29
CA LEU A 263 9.12 -13.56 -4.31
C LEU A 263 7.61 -13.75 -4.46
N LEU A 264 7.11 -13.87 -5.69
CA LEU A 264 5.70 -14.14 -5.95
C LEU A 264 5.28 -15.56 -5.55
N LEU A 265 6.07 -16.55 -5.96
CA LEU A 265 5.75 -17.97 -5.77
C LEU A 265 5.97 -18.43 -4.33
N TYR A 266 7.08 -18.01 -3.70
CA TYR A 266 7.45 -18.41 -2.34
C TYR A 266 6.40 -18.01 -1.30
N TYR A 267 5.79 -16.84 -1.46
CA TYR A 267 4.71 -16.36 -0.59
C TYR A 267 3.31 -16.64 -1.14
N ARG A 268 3.18 -17.33 -2.28
CA ARG A 268 1.89 -17.64 -2.94
C ARG A 268 0.97 -16.42 -3.03
N LEU A 269 1.55 -15.25 -3.32
CA LEU A 269 0.82 -13.98 -3.40
C LEU A 269 0.38 -13.73 -4.85
N PRO A 270 -0.92 -13.59 -5.13
CA PRO A 270 -1.39 -13.06 -6.39
C PRO A 270 -1.01 -11.59 -6.46
N ASN A 271 -0.49 -11.15 -7.61
CA ASN A 271 -0.21 -9.75 -7.92
C ASN A 271 -1.54 -8.99 -8.12
N PHE A 272 -2.23 -8.65 -7.04
CA PHE A 272 -3.37 -7.77 -7.07
C PHE A 272 -2.86 -6.33 -7.15
N GLY A 273 -2.85 -5.72 -8.34
CA GLY A 273 -2.41 -4.33 -8.52
C GLY A 273 -3.18 -3.25 -7.73
N PHE A 274 -4.13 -3.65 -6.87
CA PHE A 274 -5.00 -2.82 -6.05
C PHE A 274 -4.93 -3.12 -4.53
N VAL A 275 -4.14 -4.10 -4.08
CA VAL A 275 -3.93 -4.42 -2.65
C VAL A 275 -2.44 -4.54 -2.36
N ASP A 276 -1.90 -3.79 -1.40
CA ASP A 276 -0.54 -4.06 -0.91
C ASP A 276 -0.61 -4.98 0.29
N ILE A 277 -0.01 -6.15 0.19
CA ILE A 277 0.18 -7.05 1.33
C ILE A 277 1.58 -6.76 1.88
N SER A 278 1.77 -6.69 3.20
CA SER A 278 3.06 -6.40 3.85
C SER A 278 4.12 -7.45 3.54
N THR A 279 3.67 -8.65 3.16
CA THR A 279 4.47 -9.78 2.66
C THR A 279 4.69 -9.73 1.14
N ASP A 280 4.06 -8.81 0.41
CA ASP A 280 4.43 -8.50 -0.98
C ASP A 280 5.71 -7.66 -0.97
N PHE A 281 6.83 -8.38 -0.85
CA PHE A 281 8.14 -7.76 -0.83
C PHE A 281 8.45 -7.03 -2.14
N VAL A 282 7.93 -7.47 -3.29
CA VAL A 282 8.19 -6.81 -4.58
C VAL A 282 7.57 -5.42 -4.58
N SER A 283 6.28 -5.32 -4.22
CA SER A 283 5.59 -4.03 -4.12
C SER A 283 6.20 -3.16 -3.03
N LYS A 284 6.43 -3.69 -1.82
CA LYS A 284 7.02 -2.93 -0.69
C LYS A 284 8.43 -2.41 -1.00
N LEU A 285 9.25 -3.21 -1.68
CA LEU A 285 10.60 -2.84 -2.09
C LEU A 285 10.59 -1.76 -3.16
N GLY A 286 9.62 -1.81 -4.09
CA GLY A 286 9.38 -0.75 -5.07
C GLY A 286 8.86 0.53 -4.43
N LEU A 287 7.91 0.43 -3.50
CA LEU A 287 7.11 1.52 -2.91
C LEU A 287 7.82 2.42 -1.91
N SER A 288 8.68 1.89 -1.05
CA SER A 288 9.27 2.66 0.05
C SER A 288 10.72 3.03 -0.23
N SER A 289 11.14 4.26 0.09
CA SER A 289 12.55 4.67 0.04
C SER A 289 13.41 3.93 1.09
N THR A 290 12.81 3.59 2.22
CA THR A 290 13.41 2.80 3.32
C THR A 290 12.49 1.62 3.66
N PRO A 291 12.40 0.59 2.80
CA PRO A 291 11.37 -0.45 2.92
C PRO A 291 11.52 -1.32 4.17
N PHE A 292 12.74 -1.42 4.70
CA PHE A 292 13.07 -2.11 5.94
C PHE A 292 14.26 -1.43 6.62
N PRO A 293 14.43 -1.59 7.95
CA PRO A 293 15.66 -1.19 8.63
C PRO A 293 16.89 -1.88 8.01
N ILE A 294 18.05 -1.22 8.04
CA ILE A 294 19.29 -1.78 7.48
C ILE A 294 20.15 -2.33 8.62
N LYS A 295 20.68 -3.54 8.43
CA LYS A 295 21.65 -4.17 9.35
C LYS A 295 22.87 -4.70 8.59
N ALA A 296 23.93 -5.05 9.34
CA ALA A 296 25.05 -5.80 8.80
C ALA A 296 24.69 -7.29 8.64
N GLY A 297 25.04 -7.90 7.51
CA GLY A 297 24.91 -9.35 7.29
C GLY A 297 26.16 -10.14 7.61
N ALA A 298 26.10 -11.48 7.47
CA ALA A 298 27.17 -12.42 7.86
C ALA A 298 28.56 -12.11 7.27
N ASN A 299 28.66 -11.32 6.20
CA ASN A 299 29.92 -10.96 5.53
C ASN A 299 30.20 -9.44 5.56
N GLY A 300 29.62 -8.68 6.47
CA GLY A 300 29.80 -7.21 6.57
C GLY A 300 29.06 -6.40 5.49
N GLN A 301 28.37 -7.05 4.56
CA GLN A 301 27.52 -6.39 3.57
C GLN A 301 26.24 -5.83 4.23
N LYS A 302 25.77 -4.68 3.73
CA LYS A 302 24.48 -4.11 4.15
C LYS A 302 23.34 -4.98 3.62
N GLN A 303 22.35 -5.25 4.45
CA GLN A 303 21.11 -5.96 4.08
C GLN A 303 19.90 -5.38 4.82
N TYR A 304 18.70 -5.72 4.36
CA TYR A 304 17.47 -5.38 5.08
C TYR A 304 17.24 -6.30 6.30
N ASP A 305 16.81 -5.74 7.41
CA ASP A 305 16.35 -6.48 8.58
C ASP A 305 14.87 -6.85 8.41
N VAL A 306 14.64 -8.05 7.88
CA VAL A 306 13.31 -8.57 7.60
C VAL A 306 12.99 -9.73 8.53
N LYS A 307 11.75 -9.83 9.01
CA LYS A 307 11.25 -10.94 9.84
C LYS A 307 10.11 -11.63 9.11
N VAL A 308 10.48 -12.54 8.22
CA VAL A 308 9.57 -13.13 7.20
C VAL A 308 9.41 -14.64 7.38
N ALA A 309 10.27 -15.25 8.18
CA ALA A 309 10.23 -16.66 8.54
C ALA A 309 10.70 -16.85 10.00
N ILE A 310 10.32 -17.98 10.59
CA ILE A 310 10.80 -18.40 11.92
C ILE A 310 12.31 -18.67 11.88
N ASP A 311 12.80 -19.27 10.79
CA ASP A 311 14.22 -19.57 10.63
C ASP A 311 15.03 -18.28 10.36
N PRO A 312 15.99 -17.92 11.23
CA PRO A 312 16.80 -16.70 11.07
C PRO A 312 17.61 -16.65 9.76
N LYS A 313 17.94 -17.81 9.18
CA LYS A 313 18.72 -17.91 7.95
C LYS A 313 17.91 -17.51 6.73
N VAL A 314 16.62 -17.84 6.72
CA VAL A 314 15.69 -17.41 5.65
C VAL A 314 15.54 -15.89 5.70
N ASN A 315 15.43 -15.32 6.90
CA ASN A 315 15.40 -13.87 7.09
C ASN A 315 16.66 -13.18 6.55
N GLU A 316 17.84 -13.79 6.75
CA GLU A 316 19.10 -13.30 6.21
C GLU A 316 19.13 -13.35 4.67
N ILE A 317 18.76 -14.48 4.07
CA ILE A 317 18.67 -14.62 2.60
C ILE A 317 17.74 -13.58 2.00
N MET A 318 16.56 -13.44 2.58
CA MET A 318 15.53 -12.49 2.15
C MET A 318 16.03 -11.05 2.28
N GLY A 319 16.66 -10.70 3.41
CA GLY A 319 17.24 -9.39 3.65
C GLY A 319 18.32 -9.00 2.63
N ALA A 320 19.23 -9.94 2.33
CA ALA A 320 20.32 -9.73 1.36
C ALA A 320 19.79 -9.59 -0.07
N MET A 321 18.87 -10.48 -0.47
CA MET A 321 18.26 -10.49 -1.80
C MET A 321 17.47 -9.22 -2.07
N LEU A 322 16.60 -8.82 -1.13
CA LEU A 322 15.80 -7.60 -1.23
C LEU A 322 16.68 -6.34 -1.30
N PHE A 323 17.76 -6.30 -0.52
CA PHE A 323 18.68 -5.16 -0.56
C PHE A 323 19.39 -5.01 -1.91
N LYS A 324 19.78 -6.12 -2.54
CA LYS A 324 20.41 -6.10 -3.86
C LYS A 324 19.44 -5.79 -4.98
N ILE A 325 18.28 -6.44 -5.03
CA ILE A 325 17.35 -6.26 -6.14
C ILE A 325 16.80 -4.83 -6.22
N LYS A 326 16.57 -4.15 -5.08
CA LYS A 326 16.12 -2.73 -5.08
C LYS A 326 17.08 -1.79 -5.83
N LYS A 327 18.38 -2.08 -5.80
CA LYS A 327 19.41 -1.27 -6.44
C LYS A 327 19.60 -1.59 -7.92
N SER A 328 19.00 -2.66 -8.42
CA SER A 328 19.16 -3.08 -9.80
C SER A 328 18.35 -2.17 -10.73
N PRO A 329 18.92 -1.68 -11.85
CA PRO A 329 18.17 -0.92 -12.85
C PRO A 329 17.12 -1.78 -13.57
N HIS A 330 17.20 -3.11 -13.46
CA HIS A 330 16.27 -4.04 -14.08
C HIS A 330 15.08 -4.41 -13.17
N PHE A 331 15.07 -3.91 -11.92
CA PHE A 331 13.98 -4.20 -11.00
C PHE A 331 12.71 -3.48 -11.41
N ASN A 332 11.80 -4.23 -12.03
CA ASN A 332 10.48 -3.77 -12.42
C ASN A 332 9.44 -4.36 -11.45
N TYR A 333 9.08 -3.57 -10.44
CA TYR A 333 7.91 -3.85 -9.62
C TYR A 333 6.72 -3.41 -10.47
N THR A 334 5.93 -4.34 -11.02
CA THR A 334 4.90 -4.01 -12.02
C THR A 334 3.92 -2.96 -11.50
N ILE A 335 4.15 -1.70 -11.86
CA ILE A 335 3.31 -0.57 -11.53
C ILE A 335 2.22 -0.52 -12.57
N ARG A 336 0.98 -0.76 -12.16
CA ARG A 336 -0.16 -0.37 -12.97
C ARG A 336 -0.71 0.94 -12.42
N CYS A 337 -0.57 2.00 -13.20
CA CYS A 337 -1.25 3.26 -12.96
C CYS A 337 -2.65 3.23 -13.61
N VAL A 338 -3.48 4.22 -13.31
CA VAL A 338 -4.83 4.32 -13.94
C VAL A 338 -4.72 4.37 -15.48
N CYS A 339 -3.65 4.95 -16.03
CA CYS A 339 -3.46 5.03 -17.48
C CYS A 339 -3.35 3.67 -18.17
N ASP A 340 -2.95 2.61 -17.45
CA ASP A 340 -2.84 1.25 -18.00
C ASP A 340 -4.20 0.58 -18.19
N SER A 341 -5.24 1.09 -17.55
CA SER A 341 -6.63 0.64 -17.68
C SER A 341 -7.55 1.74 -18.24
N CYS A 342 -6.98 2.83 -18.77
CA CYS A 342 -7.73 3.92 -19.39
C CYS A 342 -7.97 3.60 -20.85
N SER A 343 -9.23 3.71 -21.32
CA SER A 343 -9.59 3.40 -22.70
C SER A 343 -9.36 4.56 -23.66
N ARG A 344 -8.99 5.74 -23.14
CA ARG A 344 -8.79 6.95 -23.93
C ARG A 344 -7.53 6.88 -24.79
N VAL A 345 -7.62 7.45 -25.98
CA VAL A 345 -6.52 7.53 -26.93
C VAL A 345 -5.50 8.56 -26.47
N ARG A 346 -4.23 8.15 -26.41
CA ARG A 346 -3.07 8.99 -26.09
C ARG A 346 -2.25 9.19 -27.35
N VAL A 347 -2.10 10.45 -27.80
CA VAL A 347 -1.29 10.80 -28.97
C VAL A 347 0.07 11.40 -28.62
N LYS A 348 0.41 11.47 -27.32
CA LYS A 348 1.68 12.00 -26.78
C LYS A 348 1.96 13.43 -27.25
N LYS A 349 0.97 14.31 -27.11
CA LYS A 349 1.12 15.75 -27.38
C LYS A 349 1.51 16.52 -26.11
N PHE A 350 2.37 17.51 -26.26
CA PHE A 350 2.61 18.52 -25.23
C PHE A 350 1.35 19.37 -25.02
N LEU A 351 1.17 19.88 -23.81
CA LEU A 351 0.03 20.72 -23.48
C LEU A 351 0.16 22.09 -24.13
N SER A 352 -0.91 22.53 -24.79
CA SER A 352 -1.02 23.91 -25.28
C SER A 352 -1.70 24.84 -24.27
N ASP A 353 -2.50 24.29 -23.35
CA ASP A 353 -3.22 25.01 -22.31
C ASP A 353 -3.57 24.08 -21.13
N ILE A 354 -3.81 24.66 -19.96
CA ILE A 354 -4.31 23.97 -18.76
C ILE A 354 -5.69 24.51 -18.44
N LYS A 355 -6.65 23.60 -18.26
CA LYS A 355 -8.06 23.91 -18.01
C LYS A 355 -8.47 23.46 -16.62
N ARG A 356 -9.36 24.25 -16.01
CA ARG A 356 -10.15 23.84 -14.86
C ARG A 356 -11.32 22.97 -15.31
N ASP A 357 -11.83 22.21 -14.37
CA ASP A 357 -12.90 21.22 -14.55
C ASP A 357 -14.20 21.77 -15.15
N TYR A 358 -14.53 23.05 -14.92
CA TYR A 358 -15.71 23.70 -15.49
C TYR A 358 -15.47 24.36 -16.86
N GLU A 359 -14.22 24.41 -17.34
CA GLU A 359 -13.88 25.15 -18.56
C GLU A 359 -14.07 24.28 -19.81
N GLY A 360 -15.28 24.32 -20.34
CA GLY A 360 -15.67 23.56 -21.53
C GLY A 360 -16.05 22.12 -21.22
N LEU A 361 -16.37 21.37 -22.26
CA LEU A 361 -16.71 19.96 -22.16
C LEU A 361 -15.57 19.12 -22.75
N PRO A 362 -14.99 18.18 -21.98
CA PRO A 362 -13.96 17.29 -22.50
C PRO A 362 -14.51 16.35 -23.56
N ASP A 363 -13.74 16.14 -24.62
CA ASP A 363 -13.95 15.05 -25.57
C ASP A 363 -13.85 13.70 -24.84
N THR A 364 -14.71 12.75 -25.20
CA THR A 364 -14.84 11.46 -24.50
C THR A 364 -13.79 10.43 -24.92
N ASN A 365 -13.09 10.65 -26.04
CA ASN A 365 -12.19 9.66 -26.64
C ASN A 365 -10.71 9.98 -26.35
N GLN A 366 -10.30 11.24 -26.46
CA GLN A 366 -8.93 11.67 -26.24
C GLN A 366 -8.56 11.69 -24.75
N CYS A 367 -7.29 11.44 -24.44
CA CYS A 367 -6.72 11.62 -23.10
C CYS A 367 -7.06 13.01 -22.52
N LEU A 368 -7.71 13.04 -21.35
CA LEU A 368 -8.09 14.29 -20.68
C LEU A 368 -6.90 15.18 -20.35
N LEU A 369 -5.77 14.56 -20.00
CA LEU A 369 -4.54 15.30 -19.72
C LEU A 369 -4.08 16.05 -20.96
N GLU A 370 -4.03 15.38 -22.13
CA GLU A 370 -3.65 15.99 -23.42
C GLU A 370 -4.65 17.07 -23.89
N GLN A 371 -5.89 17.05 -23.39
CA GLN A 371 -6.90 18.09 -23.66
C GLN A 371 -6.75 19.34 -22.75
N GLY A 372 -5.81 19.30 -21.81
CA GLY A 372 -5.52 20.36 -20.84
C GLY A 372 -6.13 20.16 -19.46
N TYR A 373 -6.95 19.13 -19.23
CA TYR A 373 -7.56 18.90 -17.91
C TYR A 373 -6.61 18.11 -17.00
N VAL A 374 -6.29 18.67 -15.83
CA VAL A 374 -5.34 18.03 -14.90
C VAL A 374 -5.90 16.72 -14.38
N CYS A 375 -5.33 15.60 -14.85
CA CYS A 375 -5.71 14.24 -14.51
C CYS A 375 -4.57 13.55 -13.77
N LEU A 376 -4.81 13.09 -12.54
CA LEU A 376 -3.80 12.42 -11.71
C LEU A 376 -3.58 10.95 -12.08
N GLY A 377 -4.25 10.46 -13.13
CA GLY A 377 -4.17 9.06 -13.56
C GLY A 377 -2.74 8.49 -13.71
N PRO A 378 -1.77 9.24 -14.26
CA PRO A 378 -0.39 8.76 -14.41
C PRO A 378 0.32 8.42 -13.09
N VAL A 379 -0.06 9.06 -11.98
CA VAL A 379 0.56 8.87 -10.67
C VAL A 379 -0.37 8.17 -9.68
N THR A 380 -1.54 7.73 -10.13
CA THR A 380 -2.54 7.06 -9.29
C THR A 380 -2.54 5.56 -9.56
N ARG A 381 -2.59 4.76 -8.49
CA ARG A 381 -2.68 3.31 -8.60
C ARG A 381 -3.93 2.85 -9.33
N VAL A 382 -3.81 1.77 -10.11
CA VAL A 382 -4.95 1.06 -10.70
C VAL A 382 -5.81 0.37 -9.63
N GLY A 383 -7.04 0.00 -9.98
CA GLY A 383 -7.92 -0.81 -9.13
C GLY A 383 -9.37 -0.34 -9.15
N CYS A 384 -9.60 0.92 -9.48
CA CYS A 384 -10.96 1.47 -9.56
C CYS A 384 -11.70 1.09 -10.84
N GLY A 385 -11.02 0.53 -11.85
CA GLY A 385 -11.58 0.32 -13.19
C GLY A 385 -11.62 1.59 -14.05
N THR A 386 -10.89 2.64 -13.67
CA THR A 386 -10.80 3.92 -14.40
C THR A 386 -12.14 4.62 -14.57
N LEU A 387 -12.98 4.58 -13.52
CA LEU A 387 -14.36 5.08 -13.57
C LEU A 387 -14.46 6.56 -13.94
N CYS A 388 -13.65 7.43 -13.35
CA CYS A 388 -13.80 8.87 -13.63
C CYS A 388 -13.51 9.17 -15.11
N PRO A 389 -12.35 8.77 -15.67
CA PRO A 389 -12.07 9.08 -17.06
C PRO A 389 -12.95 8.32 -18.06
N ASN A 390 -13.24 7.03 -17.82
CA ASN A 390 -13.95 6.20 -18.81
C ASN A 390 -15.48 6.32 -18.69
N ASN A 391 -16.03 6.41 -17.47
CA ASN A 391 -17.48 6.33 -17.25
C ASN A 391 -18.11 7.69 -16.94
N ALA A 392 -17.36 8.60 -16.31
CA ALA A 392 -17.89 9.91 -15.90
C ALA A 392 -17.40 11.08 -16.77
N ASN A 393 -16.53 10.81 -17.77
CA ASN A 393 -15.87 11.85 -18.57
C ASN A 393 -15.16 12.92 -17.71
N ALA A 394 -14.57 12.50 -16.59
CA ALA A 394 -13.94 13.40 -15.61
C ALA A 394 -12.49 12.99 -15.31
N PRO A 395 -11.59 13.94 -15.02
CA PRO A 395 -10.20 13.62 -14.67
C PRO A 395 -10.11 12.71 -13.45
N CYS A 396 -9.10 11.84 -13.43
CA CYS A 396 -8.77 11.09 -12.22
C CYS A 396 -8.31 12.07 -11.13
N LEU A 397 -8.88 11.93 -9.93
CA LEU A 397 -8.56 12.79 -8.79
C LEU A 397 -7.49 12.19 -7.85
N GLY A 398 -7.04 10.96 -8.11
CA GLY A 398 -6.01 10.34 -7.28
C GLY A 398 -6.47 9.60 -6.04
N CYS A 399 -7.76 9.22 -5.97
CA CYS A 399 -8.34 8.70 -4.74
C CYS A 399 -7.86 7.30 -4.32
N TYR A 400 -7.16 6.56 -5.20
CA TYR A 400 -6.53 5.27 -4.88
C TYR A 400 -5.10 5.42 -4.33
N GLY A 401 -4.63 6.66 -4.16
CA GLY A 401 -3.27 6.94 -3.70
C GLY A 401 -2.22 6.69 -4.77
N SER A 402 -0.96 6.87 -4.37
CA SER A 402 0.17 6.83 -5.29
C SER A 402 0.40 5.45 -5.88
N THR A 403 0.93 5.45 -7.09
CA THR A 403 1.51 4.25 -7.69
C THR A 403 2.69 3.71 -6.89
N GLY A 404 3.02 2.44 -7.14
CA GLY A 404 4.34 1.87 -6.87
C GLY A 404 5.48 2.90 -6.94
N GLY A 405 6.36 2.94 -5.93
CA GLY A 405 7.59 3.74 -5.87
C GLY A 405 7.46 5.26 -5.87
N VAL A 406 6.24 5.78 -5.90
CA VAL A 406 5.96 7.20 -5.74
C VAL A 406 5.74 7.50 -4.26
N VAL A 407 6.80 7.99 -3.62
CA VAL A 407 6.77 8.44 -2.21
C VAL A 407 5.85 9.66 -2.05
N GLU A 408 5.90 10.56 -3.02
CA GLU A 408 5.25 11.86 -2.96
C GLU A 408 4.38 12.07 -4.21
N MET A 409 3.10 11.73 -4.09
CA MET A 409 2.15 11.74 -5.21
C MET A 409 2.05 13.13 -5.85
N GLY A 410 1.93 14.16 -5.02
CA GLY A 410 1.66 15.50 -5.52
C GLY A 410 2.88 16.12 -6.19
N SER A 411 4.08 15.94 -5.64
CA SER A 411 5.32 16.41 -6.28
C SER A 411 5.63 15.66 -7.57
N THR A 412 5.35 14.35 -7.61
CA THR A 412 5.51 13.53 -8.82
C THR A 412 4.53 13.98 -9.90
N MET A 413 3.28 14.28 -9.54
CA MET A 413 2.32 14.83 -10.49
C MET A 413 2.73 16.23 -10.97
N LEU A 414 3.25 17.07 -10.08
CA LEU A 414 3.75 18.39 -10.45
C LEU A 414 4.92 18.29 -11.44
N SER A 415 5.87 17.40 -11.19
CA SER A 415 6.99 17.11 -12.11
C SER A 415 6.50 16.54 -13.46
N THR A 416 5.51 15.65 -13.42
CA THR A 416 4.86 15.12 -14.62
C THR A 416 4.19 16.25 -15.41
N LEU A 417 3.44 17.14 -14.73
CA LEU A 417 2.75 18.28 -15.35
C LEU A 417 3.75 19.26 -15.96
N ALA A 418 4.82 19.60 -15.25
CA ALA A 418 5.88 20.45 -15.76
C ALA A 418 6.56 19.86 -17.01
N SER A 419 6.74 18.53 -17.05
CA SER A 419 7.35 17.84 -18.20
C SER A 419 6.46 17.86 -19.44
N ILE A 420 5.15 17.70 -19.29
CA ILE A 420 4.21 17.75 -20.42
C ILE A 420 3.83 19.17 -20.84
N ALA A 421 4.04 20.15 -19.96
CA ALA A 421 3.82 21.57 -20.21
C ALA A 421 5.14 22.32 -20.54
N MET A 422 6.20 21.61 -20.95
CA MET A 422 7.53 22.20 -21.12
C MET A 422 7.60 23.31 -22.19
N ASP A 423 6.69 23.29 -23.16
CA ASP A 423 6.57 24.32 -24.21
C ASP A 423 5.71 25.52 -23.78
N MET A 424 5.10 25.46 -22.60
CA MET A 424 4.30 26.55 -22.04
C MET A 424 5.17 27.49 -21.21
N ASP A 425 4.78 28.77 -21.19
CA ASP A 425 5.31 29.72 -20.22
C ASP A 425 4.95 29.27 -18.79
N GLY A 426 5.97 29.03 -17.96
CA GLY A 426 5.79 28.53 -16.60
C GLY A 426 4.94 29.44 -15.71
N THR A 427 4.94 30.76 -15.96
CA THR A 427 4.07 31.69 -15.22
C THR A 427 2.60 31.42 -15.49
N LYS A 428 2.24 31.12 -16.75
CA LYS A 428 0.87 30.72 -17.13
C LYS A 428 0.47 29.41 -16.50
N VAL A 429 1.38 28.43 -16.39
CA VAL A 429 1.10 27.15 -15.72
C VAL A 429 0.74 27.38 -14.25
N VAL A 430 1.56 28.16 -13.54
CA VAL A 430 1.31 28.52 -12.14
C VAL A 430 0.00 29.29 -11.98
N ASP A 431 -0.29 30.22 -12.88
CA ASP A 431 -1.52 30.99 -12.85
C ASP A 431 -2.78 30.15 -13.03
N ARG A 432 -2.71 29.02 -13.74
CA ARG A 432 -3.86 28.13 -13.95
C ARG A 432 -4.06 27.16 -12.78
N VAL A 433 -3.01 26.81 -12.05
CA VAL A 433 -3.07 25.95 -10.87
C VAL A 433 -3.23 26.77 -9.59
N LYS A 434 -4.46 27.19 -9.29
CA LYS A 434 -4.76 28.07 -8.14
C LYS A 434 -4.65 27.39 -6.77
N ASP A 435 -4.90 26.09 -6.69
CA ASP A 435 -4.83 25.32 -5.45
C ASP A 435 -4.01 24.04 -5.66
N PRO A 436 -2.67 24.12 -5.63
CA PRO A 436 -1.81 22.96 -5.86
C PRO A 436 -1.96 21.90 -4.77
N ALA A 437 -2.22 22.29 -3.51
CA ALA A 437 -2.40 21.34 -2.43
C ALA A 437 -3.73 20.57 -2.58
N GLY A 438 -4.85 21.25 -2.78
CA GLY A 438 -6.13 20.60 -3.02
C GLY A 438 -6.21 19.83 -4.34
N LEU A 439 -5.41 20.19 -5.34
CA LEU A 439 -5.36 19.50 -6.63
C LEU A 439 -4.47 18.25 -6.60
N PHE A 440 -3.24 18.37 -6.11
CA PHE A 440 -2.24 17.30 -6.21
C PHE A 440 -2.14 16.42 -4.95
N TYR A 441 -2.64 16.90 -3.81
CA TYR A 441 -2.54 16.22 -2.51
C TYR A 441 -3.88 15.87 -1.89
N ARG A 442 -4.97 15.98 -2.65
CA ARG A 442 -6.35 15.83 -2.17
C ARG A 442 -6.57 14.61 -1.28
N PHE A 443 -5.87 13.51 -1.56
CA PHE A 443 -6.05 12.24 -0.85
C PHE A 443 -4.81 11.77 -0.09
N THR A 444 -3.70 12.49 -0.16
CA THR A 444 -2.38 12.00 0.32
C THR A 444 -1.58 13.04 1.10
N TYR A 445 -2.17 14.20 1.45
CA TYR A 445 -1.44 15.25 2.16
C TYR A 445 -0.95 14.81 3.55
N ALA A 446 -1.69 13.94 4.26
CA ALA A 446 -1.29 13.48 5.59
C ALA A 446 0.01 12.65 5.57
N THR A 447 0.33 12.03 4.43
CA THR A 447 1.59 11.30 4.19
C THR A 447 2.65 12.16 3.52
N SER A 448 2.40 13.46 3.33
CA SER A 448 3.36 14.35 2.67
C SER A 448 4.62 14.54 3.51
N LEU A 449 5.75 14.68 2.82
CA LEU A 449 7.01 15.14 3.41
C LEU A 449 6.89 16.57 3.95
N LEU A 450 5.92 17.35 3.47
CA LEU A 450 5.61 18.68 3.98
C LEU A 450 4.55 18.56 5.08
N PRO A 451 4.94 18.67 6.37
CA PRO A 451 4.06 18.33 7.48
C PRO A 451 2.90 19.31 7.70
N GLN A 452 3.08 20.56 7.29
CA GLN A 452 2.14 21.66 7.46
C GLN A 452 2.51 22.84 6.56
N LYS A 453 1.56 23.75 6.33
CA LYS A 453 1.88 25.05 5.74
C LYS A 453 2.65 25.88 6.78
N ILE A 454 3.91 26.20 6.48
CA ILE A 454 4.68 27.15 7.29
C ILE A 454 4.08 28.54 7.02
N LYS A 455 3.63 29.25 8.06
CA LYS A 455 3.29 30.66 7.93
C LYS A 455 4.61 31.39 7.64
N ASP A 456 4.72 32.03 6.48
CA ASP A 456 5.86 32.91 6.21
C ASP A 456 5.97 33.89 7.39
N ALA A 457 7.20 34.11 7.88
CA ALA A 457 7.43 35.22 8.79
C ALA A 457 6.88 36.48 8.09
N PRO A 458 6.15 37.36 8.78
CA PRO A 458 5.66 38.58 8.16
C PRO A 458 6.86 39.29 7.52
N VAL A 459 6.84 39.42 6.20
CA VAL A 459 7.83 40.22 5.47
C VAL A 459 7.71 41.61 6.08
N LYS A 460 8.74 42.04 6.81
CA LYS A 460 8.78 43.39 7.36
C LYS A 460 8.70 44.34 6.16
N GLU A 461 7.68 45.21 6.16
CA GLU A 461 7.58 46.29 5.18
C GLU A 461 8.89 47.09 5.21
N GLY A 462 9.68 47.02 4.14
CA GLY A 462 10.94 47.77 4.03
C GLY A 462 12.10 47.07 3.33
N GLU A 463 12.06 45.76 3.12
CA GLU A 463 13.09 45.04 2.35
C GLU A 463 12.54 44.61 0.99
N LYS A 464 12.66 45.50 0.00
CA LYS A 464 12.58 45.18 -1.43
C LYS A 464 13.85 45.64 -2.12
#